data_AF-A0A6L4A8E5-F1
#
_entry.id   AF-A0A6L4A8E5-F1
#
_cell.length_a   1.000
_cell.length_b   1.000
_cell.length_c   1.000
_cell.angle_alpha   90.00
_cell.angle_beta   90.00
_cell.angle_gamma   90.00
#
_symmetry.space_group_name_H-M   'P 1'
#
loop_
_entity.id
_entity.type
_entity.pdbx_description
1 polymer ?
#
loop_
_entity_poly.entity_id
_entity_poly.type
_entity_poly.pdbx_seq_one_letter_code
_entity_poly.pdbx_strand_id
1 'polypeptide(L)'
;MIGALFKHVTWRAVLIAGVVAGTVFLITNLVLLPIALDIKPGLILRYFAGLVMGSDVLTDDGTDILVVGLLVHYALAIVFAFPITIVVHRWGLSVGVLGGAVLGLALYSINFYT
;
A
#
# COMPACT_ATOMS: atom_id res chain seq x y z
N MET A 1 -0.22 9.45 28.01
CA MET A 1 -1.30 9.28 27.01
C MET A 1 -0.98 8.28 25.90
N ILE A 2 0.22 8.30 25.30
CA ILE A 2 0.58 7.37 24.20
C ILE A 2 0.55 5.89 24.61
N GLY A 3 1.02 5.54 25.82
CA GLY A 3 1.05 4.15 26.29
C GLY A 3 -0.32 3.47 26.41
N ALA A 4 -1.41 4.24 26.55
CA ALA A 4 -2.77 3.68 26.59
C ALA A 4 -3.24 3.20 25.21
N LEU A 5 -2.73 3.78 24.12
CA LEU A 5 -3.12 3.44 22.75
C LEU A 5 -2.64 2.04 22.34
N PHE A 6 -1.58 1.53 22.97
CA PHE A 6 -0.93 0.27 22.59
C PHE A 6 -1.14 -0.87 23.58
N LYS A 7 -1.83 -0.63 24.70
CA LYS A 7 -1.98 -1.60 25.80
C LYS A 7 -2.67 -2.91 25.38
N HIS A 8 -3.46 -2.89 24.31
CA HIS A 8 -4.16 -4.05 23.77
C HIS A 8 -3.81 -4.35 22.30
N VAL A 9 -2.76 -3.70 21.77
CA VAL A 9 -2.31 -3.92 20.40
C VAL A 9 -1.34 -5.07 20.35
N THR A 10 -1.74 -6.14 19.66
CA THR A 10 -0.84 -7.25 19.35
C THR A 10 0.02 -6.88 18.14
N TRP A 11 1.28 -6.49 18.37
CA TRP A 11 2.19 -6.04 17.30
C TRP A 11 2.41 -7.08 16.19
N ARG A 12 2.38 -8.37 16.53
CA ARG A 12 2.42 -9.45 15.52
C ARG A 12 1.23 -9.37 14.55
N ALA A 13 0.06 -8.97 15.02
CA ALA A 13 -1.12 -8.82 14.18
C ALA A 13 -0.97 -7.67 13.19
N VAL A 14 -0.25 -6.60 13.56
CA VAL A 14 0.02 -5.46 12.65
C VAL A 14 0.87 -5.89 11.47
N LEU A 15 1.93 -6.68 11.73
CA LEU A 15 2.79 -7.21 10.66
C LEU A 15 2.02 -8.18 9.76
N ILE A 16 1.24 -9.10 10.34
CA ILE A 16 0.41 -10.04 9.57
C ILE A 16 -0.62 -9.27 8.72
N ALA A 17 -1.28 -8.28 9.30
CA ALA A 17 -2.24 -7.44 8.58
C ALA A 17 -1.58 -6.69 7.43
N GLY A 18 -0.40 -6.12 7.64
CA GLY A 18 0.38 -5.44 6.59
C GLY A 18 0.77 -6.37 5.45
N VAL A 19 1.24 -7.59 5.75
CA VAL A 19 1.56 -8.59 4.72
C VAL A 19 0.31 -9.03 3.97
N VAL A 20 -0.77 -9.38 4.66
CA VAL A 20 -2.03 -9.83 4.02
C VAL A 20 -2.62 -8.73 3.15
N ALA A 21 -2.72 -7.50 3.67
CA ALA A 21 -3.22 -6.35 2.91
C ALA A 21 -2.31 -6.03 1.71
N GLY A 22 -0.98 -6.08 1.90
CA GLY A 22 -0.01 -5.92 0.83
C GLY A 22 -0.18 -6.96 -0.28
N THR A 23 -0.36 -8.24 0.06
CA THR A 23 -0.59 -9.31 -0.90
C THR A 23 -1.88 -9.11 -1.67
N VAL A 24 -2.99 -8.81 -0.98
CA VAL A 24 -4.29 -8.54 -1.62
C VAL A 24 -4.16 -7.36 -2.58
N PHE A 25 -3.58 -6.24 -2.13
CA PHE A 25 -3.39 -5.06 -2.97
C PHE A 25 -2.53 -5.36 -4.20
N LEU A 26 -1.44 -6.11 -4.02
CA LEU A 26 -0.57 -6.48 -5.13
C LEU A 26 -1.30 -7.33 -6.17
N ILE A 27 -2.02 -8.37 -5.74
CA ILE A 27 -2.80 -9.22 -6.65
C ILE A 27 -3.87 -8.39 -7.36
N THR A 28 -4.61 -7.55 -6.63
CA THR A 28 -5.61 -6.66 -7.22
C THR A 28 -4.99 -5.78 -8.30
N ASN A 29 -3.82 -5.17 -8.07
CA ASN A 29 -3.16 -4.34 -9.08
C ASN A 29 -2.64 -5.18 -10.25
N LEU A 30 -1.94 -6.29 -9.99
CA LEU A 30 -1.37 -7.17 -11.02
C LEU A 30 -2.42 -7.83 -11.92
N VAL A 31 -3.68 -7.91 -11.48
CA VAL A 31 -4.78 -8.44 -12.28
C VAL A 31 -5.60 -7.31 -12.90
N LEU A 32 -6.10 -6.37 -12.11
CA LEU A 32 -7.07 -5.38 -12.60
C LEU A 32 -6.42 -4.34 -13.52
N LEU A 33 -5.23 -3.83 -13.19
CA LEU A 33 -4.64 -2.75 -14.00
C LEU A 33 -4.20 -3.22 -15.39
N PRO A 34 -3.55 -4.39 -15.57
CA PRO A 34 -3.25 -4.90 -16.90
C PRO A 34 -4.49 -5.09 -17.76
N ILE A 35 -5.59 -5.57 -17.16
CA ILE A 35 -6.87 -5.76 -17.87
C ILE A 35 -7.49 -4.41 -18.24
N ALA A 36 -7.51 -3.45 -17.32
CA ALA A 36 -8.20 -2.17 -17.50
C ALA A 36 -7.43 -1.19 -18.39
N LEU A 37 -6.10 -1.23 -18.37
CA LEU A 37 -5.23 -0.23 -19.00
C LEU A 37 -4.36 -0.79 -20.14
N ASP A 38 -4.45 -2.09 -20.44
CA ASP A 38 -3.63 -2.78 -21.45
C ASP A 38 -2.10 -2.61 -21.22
N ILE A 39 -1.68 -2.68 -19.96
CA ILE A 39 -0.28 -2.53 -19.56
C ILE A 39 0.35 -3.86 -19.14
N LYS A 40 1.68 -3.97 -19.29
CA LYS A 40 2.44 -5.12 -18.78
C LYS A 40 2.41 -5.16 -17.25
N PRO A 41 2.13 -6.31 -16.59
CA PRO A 41 2.10 -6.41 -15.12
C PRO A 41 3.39 -5.95 -14.43
N GLY A 42 4.55 -6.22 -15.04
CA GLY A 42 5.84 -5.79 -14.50
C GLY A 42 6.01 -4.27 -14.41
N LEU A 43 5.21 -3.47 -15.14
CA LEU A 43 5.20 -2.01 -14.99
C LEU A 43 4.78 -1.58 -13.57
N ILE A 44 3.89 -2.33 -12.92
CA ILE A 44 3.38 -2.03 -11.58
C ILE A 44 4.50 -2.14 -10.54
N LEU A 45 5.33 -3.18 -10.62
CA LEU A 45 6.49 -3.33 -9.74
C LEU A 45 7.54 -2.25 -10.01
N ARG A 46 7.75 -1.85 -11.27
CA ARG A 46 8.66 -0.76 -11.63
C ARG A 46 8.18 0.60 -11.08
N TYR A 47 6.88 0.84 -11.04
CA TYR A 47 6.31 2.02 -10.37
C TYR A 47 6.68 2.07 -8.88
N PHE A 48 6.60 0.95 -8.17
CA PHE A 48 7.02 0.90 -6.77
C PHE A 48 8.54 1.07 -6.62
N ALA A 49 9.33 0.44 -7.50
CA ALA A 49 10.78 0.56 -7.48
C ALA A 49 11.23 2.02 -7.68
N GLY A 50 10.53 2.76 -8.55
CA GLY A 50 10.84 4.15 -8.85
C GLY A 50 10.74 5.11 -7.66
N LEU A 51 10.03 4.73 -6.59
CA LEU A 51 10.00 5.50 -5.33
C LEU A 51 11.37 5.59 -4.66
N VAL A 52 12.26 4.62 -4.91
CA VAL A 52 13.62 4.57 -4.34
C VAL A 52 14.68 4.72 -5.42
N MET A 53 14.47 4.12 -6.60
CA MET A 53 15.46 4.08 -7.69
C MET A 53 15.31 5.23 -8.69
N GLY A 54 14.27 6.07 -8.57
CA GLY A 54 13.97 7.15 -9.51
C GLY A 54 13.15 6.70 -10.72
N SER A 55 12.71 7.65 -11.54
CA SER A 55 11.76 7.42 -12.64
C SER A 55 12.33 6.64 -13.83
N ASP A 56 13.65 6.60 -13.99
CA ASP A 56 14.30 6.00 -15.16
C ASP A 56 14.06 4.48 -15.25
N VAL A 57 13.75 3.83 -14.10
CA VAL A 57 13.45 2.40 -14.03
C VAL A 57 12.13 2.00 -14.67
N LEU A 58 11.27 2.96 -15.02
CA LEU A 58 9.96 2.68 -15.64
C LEU A 58 10.09 2.09 -17.04
N THR A 59 11.18 2.39 -17.75
CA THR A 59 11.44 1.89 -19.11
C THR A 59 12.36 0.67 -19.16
N ASP A 60 12.94 0.27 -18.03
CA ASP A 60 13.85 -0.87 -17.89
C ASP A 60 13.06 -2.17 -17.57
N ASP A 61 13.63 -3.34 -17.82
CA ASP A 61 13.06 -4.67 -17.51
C ASP A 61 13.97 -5.55 -16.62
N GLY A 62 14.96 -4.95 -15.96
CA GLY A 62 15.82 -5.60 -14.98
C GLY A 62 15.09 -6.35 -13.87
N THR A 63 15.53 -7.59 -13.59
CA THR A 63 14.93 -8.44 -12.54
C THR A 63 15.17 -7.85 -11.14
N ASP A 64 16.31 -7.22 -10.94
CA ASP A 64 16.67 -6.50 -9.72
C ASP A 64 15.68 -5.36 -9.42
N ILE A 65 15.23 -4.63 -10.46
CA ILE A 65 14.22 -3.56 -10.33
C ILE A 65 12.89 -4.15 -9.87
N LEU A 66 12.46 -5.28 -10.44
CA LEU A 66 11.22 -5.94 -10.02
C LEU A 66 11.28 -6.41 -8.57
N VAL A 67 12.44 -6.93 -8.12
CA VAL A 67 12.67 -7.33 -6.73
C VAL A 67 12.62 -6.11 -5.81
N VAL A 68 13.29 -5.00 -6.15
CA VAL A 68 13.22 -3.76 -5.37
C VAL A 68 11.79 -3.25 -5.28
N GLY A 69 11.04 -3.26 -6.39
CA GLY A 69 9.64 -2.86 -6.41
C GLY A 69 8.77 -3.70 -5.47
N LEU A 70 8.99 -5.01 -5.44
CA LEU A 70 8.30 -5.92 -4.52
C LEU A 70 8.64 -5.62 -3.05
N LEU A 71 9.91 -5.37 -2.74
CA LEU A 71 10.36 -5.02 -1.39
C LEU A 71 9.78 -3.69 -0.93
N VAL A 72 9.81 -2.67 -1.78
CA VAL A 72 9.22 -1.34 -1.50
C VAL A 72 7.72 -1.47 -1.25
N HIS A 73 7.00 -2.23 -2.08
CA HIS A 73 5.58 -2.48 -1.91
C HIS A 73 5.25 -3.06 -0.53
N TYR A 74 5.91 -4.15 -0.13
CA TYR A 74 5.63 -4.77 1.17
C TYR A 74 6.11 -3.92 2.35
N ALA A 75 7.23 -3.20 2.21
CA ALA A 75 7.69 -2.26 3.22
C ALA A 75 6.63 -1.18 3.47
N LEU A 76 6.09 -0.57 2.40
CA LEU A 76 5.02 0.42 2.52
C LEU A 76 3.74 -0.18 3.09
N ALA A 77 3.33 -1.38 2.66
CA ALA A 77 2.14 -2.04 3.20
C ALA A 77 2.23 -2.25 4.72
N ILE A 78 3.40 -2.65 5.22
CA ILE A 78 3.66 -2.78 6.65
C ILE A 78 3.65 -1.41 7.34
N VAL A 79 4.34 -0.41 6.77
CA VAL A 79 4.38 0.96 7.32
C VAL A 79 2.97 1.55 7.43
N PHE A 80 2.11 1.39 6.42
CA PHE A 80 0.74 1.87 6.44
C PHE A 80 -0.18 1.09 7.39
N ALA A 81 0.13 -0.17 7.72
CA ALA A 81 -0.63 -0.91 8.71
C ALA A 81 -0.57 -0.28 10.12
N PHE A 82 0.51 0.43 10.46
CA PHE A 82 0.66 1.10 11.76
C PHE A 82 -0.38 2.21 12.01
N PRO A 83 -0.49 3.26 11.16
CA PRO A 83 -1.49 4.31 11.36
C PRO A 83 -2.92 3.75 11.27
N ILE A 84 -3.17 2.78 10.39
CA ILE A 84 -4.48 2.11 10.29
C ILE A 84 -4.84 1.41 11.60
N THR A 85 -3.89 0.71 12.22
CA THR A 85 -4.10 0.05 13.51
C THR A 85 -4.51 1.05 14.58
N ILE A 86 -3.88 2.23 14.63
CA ILE A 86 -4.23 3.28 15.60
C ILE A 86 -5.66 3.77 15.39
N VAL A 87 -6.06 4.03 14.13
CA VAL A 87 -7.41 4.50 13.79
C VAL A 87 -8.44 3.43 14.14
N VAL A 88 -8.23 2.19 13.72
CA VAL A 88 -9.17 1.08 13.96
C VAL A 88 -9.27 0.75 15.45
N HIS A 89 -8.15 0.73 16.17
CA HIS A 89 -8.16 0.46 17.61
C HIS A 89 -8.93 1.54 18.39
N ARG A 90 -8.81 2.81 17.99
CA ARG A 90 -9.45 3.92 18.70
C ARG A 90 -10.91 4.14 18.31
N TRP A 91 -11.23 4.06 17.03
CA TRP A 91 -12.52 4.48 16.47
C TRP A 91 -13.34 3.31 15.90
N GLY A 92 -12.81 2.09 15.97
CA GLY A 92 -13.46 0.89 15.46
C GLY A 92 -13.26 0.68 13.96
N LEU A 93 -13.62 -0.52 13.50
CA LEU A 93 -13.44 -0.94 12.11
C LEU A 93 -14.24 -0.10 11.12
N SER A 94 -15.51 0.20 11.44
CA SER A 94 -16.40 0.95 10.54
C SER A 94 -15.85 2.32 10.20
N VAL A 95 -15.34 3.04 11.20
CA VAL A 95 -14.73 4.36 11.00
C VAL A 95 -13.41 4.24 10.24
N GLY A 96 -12.60 3.21 10.53
CA GLY A 96 -11.38 2.95 9.77
C GLY A 96 -11.63 2.72 8.28
N VAL A 97 -12.63 1.91 7.93
CA VAL A 97 -12.99 1.61 6.53
C VAL A 97 -13.58 2.84 5.84
N LEU A 98 -14.60 3.47 6.43
CA LEU A 98 -15.27 4.64 5.82
C LEU A 98 -14.32 5.83 5.72
N GLY A 99 -13.54 6.10 6.77
CA GLY A 99 -12.54 7.17 6.78
C GLY A 99 -11.45 6.93 5.74
N GLY A 100 -10.96 5.70 5.61
CA GLY A 100 -10.01 5.31 4.58
C GLY A 100 -10.56 5.48 3.16
N ALA A 101 -11.82 5.08 2.93
CA ALA A 101 -12.48 5.24 1.63
C ALA A 101 -12.64 6.72 1.25
N VAL A 102 -13.08 7.57 2.18
CA VAL A 102 -13.21 9.02 1.96
C VAL A 102 -11.85 9.65 1.70
N LEU A 103 -10.82 9.31 2.47
CA LEU A 103 -9.45 9.80 2.26
C LEU A 103 -8.91 9.38 0.89
N GLY A 104 -9.10 8.11 0.51
CA GLY A 104 -8.68 7.58 -0.78
C GLY A 104 -9.36 8.31 -1.95
N LEU A 105 -10.67 8.53 -1.86
CA LEU A 105 -11.42 9.31 -2.85
C LEU A 105 -10.94 10.76 -2.94
N ALA A 106 -10.64 11.39 -1.81
CA ALA A 106 -10.12 12.76 -1.78
C ALA A 106 -8.74 12.83 -2.45
N LEU A 107 -7.81 11.93 -2.10
CA LEU A 107 -6.48 11.86 -2.70
C LEU A 107 -6.54 11.57 -4.19
N TYR A 108 -7.40 10.64 -4.62
CA TYR A 108 -7.62 10.37 -6.04
C TYR A 108 -8.10 11.62 -6.77
N SER A 109 -9.10 12.30 -6.22
CA SER A 109 -9.66 13.52 -6.84
C SER A 109 -8.61 14.62 -6.95
N ILE A 110 -7.81 14.84 -5.91
CA ILE A 110 -6.74 15.85 -5.95
C ILE A 110 -5.71 15.49 -7.02
N ASN A 111 -5.19 14.26 -7.03
CA ASN A 111 -4.18 13.83 -8.00
C ASN A 111 -4.68 13.78 -9.44
N PHE A 112 -5.98 13.56 -9.65
CA PHE A 112 -6.54 13.44 -10.99
C PHE A 112 -6.95 14.78 -11.59
N TYR A 113 -7.42 15.72 -10.76
CA TYR A 113 -7.96 17.00 -11.22
C TYR A 113 -7.04 18.20 -10.99
N THR A 114 -5.94 18.03 -10.26
CA THR A 114 -4.93 19.08 -10.02
C THR A 114 -3.61 18.67 -10.67
#